data_AF-A0A963QTP9-F1
#
_entry.id   AF-A0A963QTP9-F1
#
_cell.length_a   1.000
_cell.length_b   1.000
_cell.length_c   1.000
_cell.angle_alpha   90.00
_cell.angle_beta   90.00
_cell.angle_gamma   90.00
#
_symmetry.space_group_name_H-M   'P 1'
#
loop_
_entity.id
_entity.type
_entity.pdbx_description
1 polymer ?
#
loop_
_entity_poly.entity_id
_entity_poly.type
_entity_poly.pdbx_seq_one_letter_code
_entity_poly.pdbx_strand_id
1 'polypeptide(L)'
;MKSTLIFPVLVALANPALAETTSTTTAVNTESTEVQAPAPISDVKTQNAILRAGTPVALRLLEEVTTKKKAAKVGQRFQLEVAAPIEVNGVTVIPSGTPAWGEITEVRNK
;
A
#
# COMPACT_ATOMS: atom_id res chain seq x y z
N MET A 1 9.10 -20.56 46.13
CA MET A 1 7.73 -20.61 46.70
C MET A 1 7.21 -19.17 46.71
N LYS A 2 6.46 -18.77 45.67
CA LYS A 2 4.99 -18.60 45.67
C LYS A 2 4.51 -17.49 46.62
N SER A 3 4.18 -16.31 46.11
CA SER A 3 3.23 -15.36 46.74
C SER A 3 2.92 -14.22 45.72
N THR A 4 1.83 -14.31 44.96
CA THR A 4 0.44 -13.88 45.27
C THR A 4 0.18 -12.42 44.86
N LEU A 5 -0.49 -12.29 43.72
CA LEU A 5 -1.28 -11.13 43.26
C LEU A 5 -2.32 -10.73 44.31
N ILE A 6 -2.62 -9.42 44.44
CA ILE A 6 -3.95 -8.81 44.63
C ILE A 6 -3.76 -7.27 44.70
N PHE A 7 -4.38 -6.54 43.77
CA PHE A 7 -4.66 -5.10 43.89
C PHE A 7 -6.14 -4.91 43.52
N PRO A 8 -6.99 -4.43 44.42
CA PRO A 8 -8.30 -3.90 44.07
C PRO A 8 -8.34 -2.40 44.37
N VAL A 9 -8.67 -1.55 43.41
CA VAL A 9 -9.52 -0.39 43.69
C VAL A 9 -10.38 -0.09 42.46
N LEU A 10 -11.67 -0.13 42.75
CA LEU A 10 -12.85 0.12 41.96
C LEU A 10 -13.16 1.62 42.01
N VAL A 11 -13.31 2.29 40.86
CA VAL A 11 -14.11 3.52 40.77
C VAL A 11 -15.00 3.44 39.53
N ALA A 12 -16.30 3.46 39.81
CA ALA A 12 -17.39 3.49 38.85
C ALA A 12 -17.71 4.94 38.45
N LEU A 13 -17.98 5.16 37.17
CA LEU A 13 -18.73 6.32 36.68
C LEU A 13 -19.96 5.80 35.94
N ALA A 14 -21.11 6.13 36.52
CA ALA A 14 -22.44 5.81 36.05
C ALA A 14 -22.79 6.64 34.79
N ASN A 15 -23.39 6.00 33.79
CA ASN A 15 -24.16 6.70 32.77
C ASN A 15 -25.54 6.02 32.66
N PRO A 16 -26.61 6.60 33.22
CA PRO A 16 -27.94 6.02 33.11
C PRO A 16 -28.64 6.54 31.85
N ALA A 17 -29.53 5.67 31.38
CA ALA A 17 -30.87 6.01 30.90
C ALA A 17 -31.12 6.11 29.38
N LEU A 18 -31.87 5.08 28.97
CA LEU A 18 -33.04 5.09 28.10
C LEU A 18 -32.85 5.28 26.59
N ALA A 19 -33.19 4.18 25.90
CA ALA A 19 -33.68 4.16 24.54
C ALA A 19 -34.91 5.05 24.38
N GLU A 20 -34.94 5.87 23.34
CA GLU A 20 -36.16 6.45 22.79
C GLU A 20 -36.21 6.18 21.28
N THR A 21 -37.06 5.21 20.93
CA THR A 21 -37.72 5.18 19.62
C THR A 21 -38.86 6.19 19.69
N THR A 22 -38.83 7.25 18.90
CA THR A 22 -40.04 7.98 18.48
C THR A 22 -39.79 8.60 17.11
N SER A 23 -40.36 7.96 16.10
CA SER A 23 -40.61 8.56 14.80
C SER A 23 -41.69 9.64 14.95
N THR A 24 -41.41 10.86 14.50
CA THR A 24 -42.32 11.78 13.78
C THR A 24 -41.68 13.16 13.74
N THR A 25 -41.25 13.60 12.55
CA THR A 25 -41.30 15.02 12.16
C THR A 25 -41.49 15.06 10.65
N THR A 26 -42.72 15.39 10.27
CA THR A 26 -43.12 15.87 8.97
C THR A 26 -42.42 17.19 8.69
N ALA A 27 -41.54 17.21 7.68
CA ALA A 27 -41.11 18.43 7.03
C ALA A 27 -41.50 18.30 5.56
N VAL A 28 -42.47 19.13 5.17
CA VAL A 28 -42.83 19.41 3.78
C VAL A 28 -41.59 20.02 3.14
N ASN A 29 -41.00 19.35 2.14
CA ASN A 29 -40.06 19.99 1.25
C ASN A 29 -40.54 19.89 -0.19
N THR A 30 -40.90 21.06 -0.67
CA THR A 30 -41.31 21.46 -2.00
C THR A 30 -40.38 20.88 -3.08
N GLU A 31 -41.03 20.42 -4.13
CA GLU A 31 -40.54 20.14 -5.46
C GLU A 31 -39.42 21.10 -5.91
N SER A 32 -38.28 20.54 -6.23
CA SER A 32 -37.25 21.17 -7.06
C SER A 32 -36.66 20.08 -7.94
N THR A 33 -37.28 19.92 -9.11
CA THR A 33 -36.71 19.22 -10.25
C THR A 33 -35.46 19.98 -10.69
N GLU A 34 -34.30 19.55 -10.19
CA GLU A 34 -33.02 19.93 -10.76
C GLU A 34 -32.54 18.76 -11.62
N VAL A 35 -32.53 18.98 -12.94
CA VAL A 35 -32.03 18.05 -13.94
C VAL A 35 -30.53 17.93 -13.71
N GLN A 36 -30.12 17.00 -12.85
CA GLN A 36 -28.72 16.66 -12.65
C GLN A 36 -28.17 16.11 -13.97
N ALA A 37 -27.26 16.87 -14.55
CA ALA A 37 -26.40 16.44 -15.64
C ALA A 37 -25.77 15.08 -15.28
N PRO A 38 -25.63 14.15 -16.25
CA PRO A 38 -25.05 12.85 -15.98
C PRO A 38 -23.66 13.05 -15.38
N ALA A 39 -23.50 12.59 -14.13
CA ALA A 39 -22.20 12.52 -13.48
C ALA A 39 -21.22 11.84 -14.44
N PRO A 40 -19.98 12.34 -14.58
CA PRO A 40 -18.97 11.65 -15.37
C PRO A 40 -18.83 10.24 -14.79
N ILE A 41 -19.17 9.25 -15.60
CA ILE A 41 -18.87 7.86 -15.34
C ILE A 41 -17.37 7.75 -15.13
N SER A 42 -16.93 7.64 -13.88
CA SER A 42 -15.53 7.37 -13.56
C SER A 42 -15.17 6.04 -14.18
N ASP A 43 -14.28 6.06 -15.18
CA ASP A 43 -13.73 4.86 -15.78
C ASP A 43 -13.18 3.96 -14.68
N VAL A 44 -13.78 2.78 -14.53
CA VAL A 44 -13.30 1.74 -13.62
C VAL A 44 -11.94 1.29 -14.15
N LYS A 45 -10.86 1.92 -13.67
CA LYS A 45 -9.50 1.49 -13.99
C LYS A 45 -9.35 0.06 -13.51
N THR A 46 -9.33 -0.85 -14.49
CA THR A 46 -9.17 -2.28 -14.27
C THR A 46 -7.89 -2.49 -13.47
N GLN A 47 -8.04 -3.06 -12.27
CA GLN A 47 -6.92 -3.29 -11.34
C GLN A 47 -5.98 -4.41 -11.79
N ASN A 48 -6.33 -5.13 -12.86
CA ASN A 48 -5.43 -6.05 -13.54
C ASN A 48 -4.44 -5.25 -14.40
N ALA A 49 -3.47 -4.64 -13.74
CA ALA A 49 -2.40 -3.92 -14.39
C ALA A 49 -1.30 -4.90 -14.83
N ILE A 50 -1.35 -5.32 -16.10
CA ILE A 50 -0.34 -6.18 -16.70
C ILE A 50 0.78 -5.32 -17.27
N LEU A 51 2.00 -5.50 -16.76
CA LEU A 51 3.19 -4.94 -17.37
C LEU A 51 3.53 -5.74 -18.62
N ARG A 52 3.62 -5.08 -19.77
CA ARG A 52 4.08 -5.74 -20.99
C ARG A 52 5.58 -5.99 -20.91
N ALA A 53 6.03 -7.08 -21.51
CA ALA A 53 7.45 -7.31 -21.71
C ALA A 53 8.05 -6.14 -22.51
N GLY A 54 9.23 -5.68 -22.08
CA GLY A 54 9.90 -4.52 -22.67
C GLY A 54 9.59 -3.18 -21.99
N THR A 55 8.71 -3.12 -20.99
CA THR A 55 8.60 -1.91 -20.15
C THR A 55 9.91 -1.72 -19.37
N PRO A 56 10.65 -0.62 -19.58
CA PRO A 56 11.89 -0.38 -18.87
C PRO A 56 11.62 -0.12 -17.39
N VAL A 57 12.36 -0.81 -16.52
CA VAL A 57 12.30 -0.64 -15.07
C VAL A 57 13.59 0.05 -14.64
N ALA A 58 13.48 1.30 -14.18
CA ALA A 58 14.63 1.99 -13.61
C ALA A 58 14.91 1.42 -12.21
N LEU A 59 16.07 0.77 -12.05
CA LEU A 59 16.50 0.18 -10.77
C LEU A 59 17.70 0.92 -10.21
N ARG A 60 17.75 1.06 -8.88
CA ARG A 60 18.90 1.54 -8.12
C ARG A 60 19.52 0.40 -7.34
N LEU A 61 20.84 0.30 -7.37
CA LEU A 61 21.60 -0.65 -6.56
C LEU A 61 21.64 -0.16 -5.10
N LEU A 62 21.23 -1.02 -4.16
CA LEU A 62 21.36 -0.75 -2.73
C LEU A 62 22.72 -1.17 -2.18
N GLU A 63 23.38 -2.11 -2.86
CA GLU A 63 24.66 -2.66 -2.47
C GLU A 63 25.68 -2.48 -3.60
N GLU A 64 26.95 -2.23 -3.24
CA GLU A 64 28.03 -2.13 -4.23
C GLU A 64 28.38 -3.52 -4.77
N VAL A 65 28.23 -3.72 -6.08
CA VAL A 65 28.71 -4.91 -6.78
C VAL A 65 30.05 -4.60 -7.43
N THR A 66 31.12 -5.22 -6.96
CA THR A 66 32.49 -4.96 -7.44
C THR A 66 33.22 -6.26 -7.81
N THR A 67 33.88 -6.27 -8.96
CA THR A 67 34.72 -7.39 -9.41
C THR A 67 36.18 -7.25 -8.92
N LYS A 68 36.53 -6.10 -8.31
CA LYS A 68 37.86 -5.87 -7.75
C LYS A 68 38.19 -6.94 -6.70
N LYS A 69 39.43 -7.43 -6.70
CA LYS A 69 39.92 -8.46 -5.78
C LYS A 69 39.08 -9.76 -5.76
N LYS A 70 38.34 -10.07 -6.84
CA LYS A 70 37.44 -11.24 -6.91
C LYS A 70 36.32 -11.20 -5.85
N ALA A 71 35.85 -10.00 -5.49
CA ALA A 71 34.78 -9.84 -4.51
C ALA A 71 33.42 -10.33 -5.05
N ALA A 72 33.09 -10.03 -6.32
CA ALA A 72 31.91 -10.57 -6.98
C ALA A 72 32.06 -12.07 -7.27
N LYS A 73 31.07 -12.85 -6.84
CA LYS A 73 30.97 -14.29 -7.12
C LYS A 73 29.75 -14.59 -7.98
N VAL A 74 29.86 -15.58 -8.85
CA VAL A 74 28.68 -16.11 -9.58
C VAL A 74 27.71 -16.71 -8.57
N GLY A 75 26.42 -16.48 -8.77
CA GLY A 75 25.34 -16.85 -7.85
C GLY A 75 25.17 -15.90 -6.66
N GLN A 76 26.00 -14.85 -6.55
CA GLN A 76 25.78 -13.80 -5.57
C GLN A 76 24.50 -13.04 -5.90
N ARG A 77 23.64 -12.90 -4.90
CA ARG A 77 22.46 -12.04 -4.96
C ARG A 77 22.79 -10.67 -4.40
N PHE A 78 22.30 -9.64 -5.08
CA PHE A 78 22.42 -8.27 -4.62
C PHE A 78 21.05 -7.61 -4.62
N GLN A 79 20.84 -6.73 -3.66
CA GLN A 79 19.58 -6.04 -3.51
C GLN A 79 19.54 -4.78 -4.38
N LEU A 80 18.41 -4.59 -5.04
CA LEU A 80 18.07 -3.38 -5.78
C LEU A 80 16.74 -2.83 -5.26
N GLU A 81 16.44 -1.62 -5.66
CA GLU A 81 15.13 -1.02 -5.50
C GLU A 81 14.67 -0.31 -6.76
N VAL A 82 13.37 -0.16 -6.92
CA VAL A 82 12.79 0.59 -8.05
C VAL A 82 13.01 2.08 -7.85
N ALA A 83 13.72 2.71 -8.77
CA ALA A 83 14.10 4.12 -8.69
C ALA A 83 12.96 5.08 -9.08
N ALA A 84 12.08 4.68 -9.99
CA ALA A 84 10.96 5.48 -10.46
C ALA A 84 9.66 4.65 -10.47
N PRO A 85 8.52 5.22 -10.05
CA PRO A 85 7.25 4.51 -10.04
C PRO A 85 6.83 4.12 -11.46
N ILE A 86 6.26 2.93 -11.62
CA ILE A 86 5.81 2.40 -12.91
C ILE A 86 4.28 2.36 -12.91
N GLU A 87 3.70 3.06 -13.87
CA GLU A 87 2.26 3.19 -14.03
C GLU A 87 1.76 2.50 -15.30
N VAL A 88 0.61 1.84 -15.21
CA VAL A 88 -0.10 1.26 -16.35
C VAL A 88 -1.51 1.85 -16.35
N ASN A 89 -1.90 2.48 -17.47
CA ASN A 89 -3.20 3.15 -17.59
C ASN A 89 -3.45 4.17 -16.46
N GLY A 90 -2.39 4.81 -15.95
CA GLY A 90 -2.40 5.74 -14.81
C GLY A 90 -2.80 5.10 -13.47
N VAL A 91 -2.56 3.80 -13.30
CA VAL A 91 -2.50 3.14 -11.99
C VAL A 91 -1.05 2.80 -11.72
N THR A 92 -0.50 3.27 -10.60
CA THR A 92 0.84 2.85 -10.16
C THR A 92 0.82 1.38 -9.79
N VAL A 93 1.52 0.57 -10.58
CA VAL A 93 1.59 -0.90 -10.40
C VAL A 93 2.74 -1.25 -9.47
N ILE A 94 3.88 -0.58 -9.66
CA ILE A 94 5.07 -0.78 -8.85
C ILE A 94 5.53 0.59 -8.35
N PRO A 95 5.45 0.87 -7.04
CA PRO A 95 5.93 2.13 -6.48
C PRO A 95 7.46 2.19 -6.46
N SER A 96 8.01 3.41 -6.36
CA SER A 96 9.43 3.60 -6.05
C SER A 96 9.76 3.04 -4.67
N GLY A 97 10.94 2.42 -4.53
CA GLY A 97 11.41 1.79 -3.29
C GLY A 97 10.99 0.33 -3.12
N THR A 98 10.24 -0.26 -4.07
CA THR A 98 10.00 -1.71 -4.05
C THR A 98 11.32 -2.48 -4.17
N PRO A 99 11.61 -3.45 -3.28
CA PRO A 99 12.83 -4.23 -3.33
C PRO A 99 12.82 -5.17 -4.54
N ALA A 100 13.96 -5.27 -5.20
CA ALA A 100 14.23 -6.19 -6.29
C ALA A 100 15.53 -6.96 -6.00
N TRP A 101 15.64 -8.17 -6.56
CA TRP A 101 16.81 -9.03 -6.39
C TRP A 101 17.44 -9.30 -7.75
N GLY A 102 18.76 -9.12 -7.82
CA GLY A 102 19.57 -9.49 -8.98
C GLY A 102 20.50 -10.65 -8.61
N GLU A 103 20.86 -11.46 -9.61
CA GLU A 103 21.86 -12.52 -9.47
C GLU A 103 22.99 -12.29 -10.47
N ILE A 104 24.23 -12.47 -10.01
CA ILE A 104 25.40 -12.41 -10.87
C ILE A 104 25.57 -13.77 -11.57
N THR A 105 25.36 -13.82 -12.89
CA THR A 105 25.47 -15.05 -13.68
C THR A 105 26.88 -15.30 -14.23
N GLU A 106 27.63 -14.24 -14.51
CA GLU A 106 28.99 -14.34 -15.05
C GLU A 106 29.88 -13.25 -14.43
N VAL A 107 31.10 -13.63 -14.07
CA VAL A 107 32.13 -12.70 -13.61
C VAL A 107 33.33 -12.80 -14.53
N ARG A 108 33.54 -11.77 -15.35
CA ARG A 108 34.72 -11.66 -16.21
C ARG A 108 35.76 -10.78 -15.55
N ASN A 109 36.87 -11.39 -15.13
CA ASN A 109 38.03 -10.66 -14.63
C ASN A 109 39.08 -10.60 -15.75
N LYS A 110 39.47 -9.39 -16.16
CA LYS A 110 40.56 -9.16 -17.12
C LYS A 110 41.85 -8.85 -16.39
#